data_AF-A0A7C6DET4-F1
#
_entry.id   AF-A0A7C6DET4-F1
#
_cell.length_a   1.000
_cell.length_b   1.000
_cell.length_c   1.000
_cell.angle_alpha   90.00
_cell.angle_beta   90.00
_cell.angle_gamma   90.00
#
_symmetry.space_group_name_H-M   'P 1'
#
loop_
_entity.id
_entity.type
_entity.pdbx_description
1 polymer ?
#
loop_
_entity_poly.entity_id
_entity_poly.type
_entity_poly.pdbx_seq_one_letter_code
_entity_poly.pdbx_strand_id
1 'polypeptide(L)'
;MKHMFFYDESEHSRKLTKETVNADNFASHFVVGIIGFSQKDEFSIEHGYKILESMRASNELKSKTFKFSQFQNGFVSFNKANKKLLSAYLDFLISFNLFNYISIVNKLEYVVLQLFKDYKNSVFGDMDVLRYVVSKLLNVYKPKLVIDALYRNDGTFIGELKDFAIQQVKKNQGIVHKDAENRAFNELTIFLSDYNEKYTVDWNYMTPFIGFQKYKDEMNITDYVLYIDKEGEGSTINSARCIGLVNVFEVESSESTGVRIADMFTGIISKLIKAIDNDLDYKTPEDSVNYTILSIGWFNLDEETFFLYKKLGKVIFEQHQAHFKSFAGNYSDTFIYFIAFLGYIHEMKTYGEYVNIEIIEHQKRVNNLALGNLQRHSDRMTMKIPIKKLEEDDKDYYLNQKGAKTYRDYKRHDMLKIPPSSKKGAGIVYDVLNVGSFGVMEQPCITILENGKPVLYLLPMELLDWTIFCVGLAMRGTDLFPNKVMFHNLKGRYYADVL
;
A
#
# COMPACT_ATOMS: atom_id res chain seq x y z
N MET A 1 3.43 -29.59 3.79
CA MET A 1 4.22 -29.61 2.53
C MET A 1 5.16 -28.44 2.63
N LYS A 2 6.46 -28.71 2.55
CA LYS A 2 7.48 -27.69 2.80
C LYS A 2 7.64 -26.77 1.59
N HIS A 3 7.51 -25.48 1.82
CA HIS A 3 7.71 -24.43 0.82
C HIS A 3 9.10 -23.81 0.97
N MET A 4 9.76 -23.57 -0.14
CA MET A 4 11.03 -22.84 -0.21
C MET A 4 10.75 -21.47 -0.80
N PHE A 5 11.18 -20.43 -0.10
CA PHE A 5 11.10 -19.05 -0.55
C PHE A 5 12.49 -18.45 -0.67
N PHE A 6 12.65 -17.55 -1.63
CA PHE A 6 13.90 -16.90 -1.97
C PHE A 6 13.64 -15.40 -2.09
N TYR A 7 14.41 -14.63 -1.34
CA TYR A 7 14.31 -13.17 -1.25
C TYR A 7 15.46 -12.55 -2.03
N ASP A 8 15.13 -11.53 -2.81
CA ASP A 8 16.10 -10.57 -3.34
C ASP A 8 15.54 -9.14 -3.28
N GLU A 9 16.43 -8.15 -3.29
CA GLU A 9 16.10 -6.73 -3.18
C GLU A 9 16.79 -5.87 -4.24
N SER A 10 16.17 -4.74 -4.60
CA SER A 10 16.69 -3.83 -5.60
C SER A 10 16.51 -2.37 -5.18
N GLU A 11 17.39 -1.51 -5.70
CA GLU A 11 17.41 -0.06 -5.45
C GLU A 11 17.63 0.30 -3.95
N HIS A 12 18.36 -0.57 -3.24
CA HIS A 12 18.71 -0.39 -1.84
C HIS A 12 19.56 0.86 -1.61
N SER A 13 19.44 1.44 -0.42
CA SER A 13 20.29 2.54 0.04
C SER A 13 20.53 2.34 1.51
N ARG A 14 21.73 1.90 1.89
CA ARG A 14 22.06 1.52 3.27
C ARG A 14 21.84 2.66 4.25
N LYS A 15 22.08 3.90 3.80
CA LYS A 15 21.85 5.13 4.54
C LYS A 15 21.12 6.14 3.66
N LEU A 16 20.16 6.85 4.23
CA LEU A 16 19.45 7.94 3.59
C LEU A 16 20.05 9.27 4.04
N THR A 17 21.24 9.58 3.55
CA THR A 17 21.86 10.88 3.80
C THR A 17 21.42 11.91 2.75
N LYS A 18 21.73 13.19 3.00
CA LYS A 18 21.55 14.26 2.02
C LYS A 18 22.19 13.94 0.68
N GLU A 19 23.42 13.43 0.69
CA GLU A 19 24.17 13.08 -0.52
C GLU A 19 23.49 11.93 -1.26
N THR A 20 22.95 10.96 -0.52
CA THR A 20 22.27 9.80 -1.11
C THR A 20 20.99 10.22 -1.82
N VAL A 21 20.16 11.06 -1.17
CA VAL A 21 18.87 11.52 -1.74
C VAL A 21 19.08 12.45 -2.94
N ASN A 22 20.15 13.24 -2.97
CA ASN A 22 20.44 14.16 -4.06
C ASN A 22 21.27 13.55 -5.19
N ALA A 23 21.62 12.26 -5.12
CA ALA A 23 22.41 11.61 -6.16
C ALA A 23 21.59 11.43 -7.46
N ASP A 24 22.22 11.67 -8.62
CA ASP A 24 21.55 11.56 -9.94
C ASP A 24 20.96 10.17 -10.21
N ASN A 25 21.52 9.13 -9.58
CA ASN A 25 21.07 7.75 -9.74
C ASN A 25 20.12 7.28 -8.61
N PHE A 26 19.72 8.17 -7.70
CA PHE A 26 18.80 7.86 -6.62
C PHE A 26 17.45 7.41 -7.18
N ALA A 27 17.05 6.17 -6.88
CA ALA A 27 15.69 5.70 -7.07
C ALA A 27 14.88 5.95 -5.80
N SER A 28 13.65 6.45 -5.92
CA SER A 28 12.80 6.78 -4.77
C SER A 28 12.32 5.55 -3.99
N HIS A 29 12.21 4.40 -4.68
CA HIS A 29 11.56 3.19 -4.15
C HIS A 29 12.57 2.08 -3.91
N PHE A 30 12.52 1.48 -2.72
CA PHE A 30 13.14 0.21 -2.39
C PHE A 30 12.17 -0.92 -2.73
N VAL A 31 12.60 -1.91 -3.52
CA VAL A 31 11.74 -2.99 -4.02
C VAL A 31 12.30 -4.33 -3.61
N VAL A 32 11.42 -5.20 -3.11
CA VAL A 32 11.73 -6.59 -2.75
C VAL A 32 10.82 -7.51 -3.53
N GLY A 33 11.38 -8.61 -4.02
CA GLY A 33 10.65 -9.74 -4.55
C GLY A 33 10.97 -10.99 -3.75
N ILE A 34 9.93 -11.77 -3.43
CA ILE A 34 10.09 -13.10 -2.85
C ILE A 34 9.42 -14.09 -3.80
N ILE A 35 10.20 -15.05 -4.31
CA ILE A 35 9.71 -16.15 -5.14
C ILE A 35 9.69 -17.42 -4.31
N GLY A 36 8.67 -18.27 -4.48
CA GLY A 36 8.62 -19.54 -3.78
C GLY A 36 8.07 -20.68 -4.60
N PHE A 37 8.35 -21.89 -4.13
CA PHE A 37 7.83 -23.14 -4.68
C PHE A 37 7.85 -24.25 -3.62
N SER A 38 7.16 -25.36 -3.91
CA SER A 38 7.21 -26.54 -3.06
C SER A 38 8.56 -27.25 -3.22
N GLN A 39 9.17 -27.68 -2.11
CA GLN A 39 10.46 -28.38 -2.14
C GLN A 39 10.45 -29.62 -3.05
N LYS A 40 9.30 -30.29 -3.21
CA LYS A 40 9.17 -31.44 -4.12
C LYS A 40 9.49 -31.12 -5.59
N ASP A 41 9.36 -29.85 -5.99
CA ASP A 41 9.50 -29.38 -7.37
C ASP A 41 10.89 -28.74 -7.62
N GLU A 42 11.74 -28.67 -6.58
CA GLU A 42 13.04 -28.00 -6.58
C GLU A 42 13.92 -28.43 -7.76
N PHE A 43 14.15 -29.73 -7.93
CA PHE A 43 15.00 -30.25 -9.02
C PHE A 43 14.52 -29.80 -10.41
N SER A 44 13.21 -29.87 -10.65
CA SER A 44 12.61 -29.52 -11.95
C SER A 44 12.73 -28.03 -12.23
N ILE A 45 12.51 -27.20 -11.21
CA ILE A 45 12.60 -25.73 -11.29
C ILE A 45 14.06 -25.31 -11.50
N GLU A 46 15.00 -25.89 -10.75
CA GLU A 46 16.43 -25.61 -10.94
C GLU A 46 16.92 -25.99 -12.33
N HIS A 47 16.52 -27.16 -12.81
CA HIS A 47 16.85 -27.61 -14.16
C HIS A 47 16.23 -26.70 -15.22
N GLY A 48 14.96 -26.30 -15.05
CA GLY A 48 14.29 -25.36 -15.93
C GLY A 48 14.99 -24.00 -16.01
N TYR A 49 15.47 -23.48 -14.89
CA TYR A 49 16.19 -22.20 -14.86
C TYR A 49 17.58 -22.30 -15.50
N LYS A 50 18.30 -23.42 -15.33
CA LYS A 50 19.57 -23.68 -16.02
C LYS A 50 19.44 -23.67 -17.54
N ILE A 51 18.28 -24.08 -18.08
CA ILE A 51 17.99 -23.95 -19.51
C ILE A 51 17.91 -22.47 -19.91
N LEU A 52 17.28 -21.61 -19.11
CA LEU A 52 17.25 -20.16 -19.36
C LEU A 52 18.65 -19.54 -19.32
N GLU A 53 19.47 -19.95 -18.35
CA GLU A 53 20.88 -19.56 -18.21
C GLU A 53 21.70 -19.85 -19.49
N SER A 54 21.46 -21.01 -20.10
CA SER A 54 22.11 -21.40 -21.36
C SER A 54 21.77 -20.48 -22.54
N MET A 55 20.61 -19.80 -22.54
CA MET A 55 20.22 -18.87 -23.61
C MET A 55 21.14 -17.65 -23.73
N ARG A 56 21.91 -17.35 -22.68
CA ARG A 56 22.88 -16.24 -22.65
C ARG A 56 24.31 -16.70 -22.42
N ALA A 57 24.58 -18.00 -22.47
CA ALA A 57 25.87 -18.59 -22.10
C ALA A 57 26.36 -18.05 -20.74
N SER A 58 25.43 -17.87 -19.80
CA SER A 58 25.71 -17.43 -18.43
C SER A 58 25.49 -18.60 -17.49
N ASN A 59 26.33 -18.75 -16.48
CA ASN A 59 26.12 -19.70 -15.38
C ASN A 59 25.37 -19.07 -14.19
N GLU A 60 25.05 -17.77 -14.29
CA GLU A 60 24.43 -16.97 -13.23
C GLU A 60 23.52 -15.92 -13.89
N LEU A 61 22.39 -16.34 -14.45
CA LEU A 61 21.45 -15.40 -15.09
C LEU A 61 20.76 -14.56 -14.01
N LYS A 62 20.89 -13.24 -14.13
CA LYS A 62 20.47 -12.25 -13.15
C LYS A 62 19.87 -11.02 -13.81
N SER A 63 19.14 -10.22 -13.03
CA SER A 63 18.43 -9.03 -13.49
C SER A 63 19.34 -7.96 -14.09
N LYS A 64 20.63 -7.96 -13.73
CA LYS A 64 21.69 -7.11 -14.32
C LYS A 64 21.86 -7.31 -15.83
N THR A 65 21.42 -8.47 -16.37
CA THR A 65 21.37 -8.72 -17.81
C THR A 65 20.45 -7.74 -18.54
N PHE A 66 19.42 -7.22 -17.86
CA PHE A 66 18.59 -6.13 -18.37
C PHE A 66 19.06 -4.79 -17.80
N LYS A 67 19.62 -3.93 -18.66
CA LYS A 67 20.08 -2.60 -18.24
C LYS A 67 18.90 -1.66 -18.07
N PHE A 68 18.95 -0.76 -17.08
CA PHE A 68 17.89 0.22 -16.84
C PHE A 68 17.57 1.09 -18.06
N SER A 69 18.58 1.47 -18.86
CA SER A 69 18.37 2.24 -20.10
C SER A 69 17.46 1.55 -21.13
N GLN A 70 17.24 0.24 -20.97
CA GLN A 70 16.35 -0.55 -21.82
C GLN A 70 14.89 -0.57 -21.31
N PHE A 71 14.56 0.16 -20.24
CA PHE A 71 13.22 0.23 -19.66
C PHE A 71 12.55 1.61 -19.85
N GLN A 72 13.15 2.55 -20.59
CA GLN A 72 12.65 3.93 -20.69
C GLN A 72 11.15 4.03 -21.03
N ASN A 73 10.64 3.15 -21.91
CA ASN A 73 9.21 3.00 -22.23
C ASN A 73 8.70 1.58 -21.85
N GLY A 74 9.18 1.06 -20.72
CA GLY A 74 8.99 -0.33 -20.32
C GLY A 74 9.56 -1.32 -21.34
N PHE A 75 8.81 -2.39 -21.62
CA PHE A 75 9.25 -3.45 -22.54
C PHE A 75 9.27 -3.03 -24.03
N VAL A 76 8.70 -1.87 -24.39
CA VAL A 76 8.80 -1.33 -25.76
C VAL A 76 10.26 -1.06 -26.11
N SER A 77 11.05 -0.61 -25.14
CA SER A 77 12.47 -0.30 -25.29
C SER A 77 13.37 -1.54 -25.39
N PHE A 78 12.83 -2.76 -25.29
CA PHE A 78 13.61 -3.99 -25.37
C PHE A 78 13.97 -4.33 -26.82
N ASN A 79 15.21 -4.76 -27.04
CA ASN A 79 15.56 -5.43 -28.28
C ASN A 79 14.98 -6.85 -28.33
N LYS A 80 14.97 -7.46 -29.53
CA LYS A 80 14.42 -8.81 -29.77
C LYS A 80 15.01 -9.89 -28.86
N ALA A 81 16.32 -9.84 -28.59
CA ALA A 81 16.97 -10.83 -27.73
C ALA A 81 16.51 -10.72 -26.27
N ASN A 82 16.28 -9.50 -25.79
CA ASN A 82 15.77 -9.26 -24.44
C ASN A 82 14.28 -9.61 -24.32
N LYS A 83 13.47 -9.31 -25.34
CA LYS A 83 12.07 -9.74 -25.41
C LYS A 83 11.97 -11.27 -25.33
N LYS A 84 12.78 -11.99 -26.12
CA LYS A 84 12.83 -13.47 -26.09
C LYS A 84 13.22 -14.02 -24.72
N LEU A 85 14.25 -13.45 -24.09
CA LEU A 85 14.70 -13.88 -22.76
C LEU A 85 13.62 -13.63 -21.69
N LEU A 86 13.03 -12.43 -21.69
CA LEU A 86 11.96 -12.08 -20.75
C LEU A 86 10.73 -12.98 -20.96
N SER A 87 10.35 -13.23 -22.21
CA SER A 87 9.25 -14.13 -22.56
C SER A 87 9.48 -15.53 -21.98
N ALA A 88 10.66 -16.09 -22.18
CA ALA A 88 11.04 -17.41 -21.66
C ALA A 88 11.08 -17.45 -20.12
N TYR A 89 11.55 -16.38 -19.48
CA TYR A 89 11.54 -16.24 -18.03
C TYR A 89 10.11 -16.18 -17.47
N LEU A 90 9.22 -15.39 -18.07
CA LEU A 90 7.82 -15.32 -17.65
C LEU A 90 7.10 -16.65 -17.89
N ASP A 91 7.36 -17.32 -19.02
CA ASP A 91 6.81 -18.67 -19.28
C ASP A 91 7.30 -19.68 -18.24
N PHE A 92 8.54 -19.58 -17.80
CA PHE A 92 9.08 -20.41 -16.71
C PHE A 92 8.32 -20.18 -15.39
N LEU A 93 8.12 -18.92 -14.97
CA LEU A 93 7.34 -18.60 -13.76
C LEU A 93 5.90 -19.13 -13.85
N ILE A 94 5.29 -18.99 -15.03
CA ILE A 94 3.92 -19.44 -15.31
C ILE A 94 3.82 -20.96 -15.26
N SER A 95 4.71 -21.65 -15.96
CA SER A 95 4.64 -23.11 -16.16
C SER A 95 4.91 -23.88 -14.88
N PHE A 96 5.85 -23.40 -14.05
CA PHE A 96 6.11 -23.99 -12.74
C PHE A 96 5.17 -23.49 -11.64
N ASN A 97 4.24 -22.58 -11.96
CA ASN A 97 3.28 -22.01 -11.04
C ASN A 97 3.93 -21.46 -9.75
N LEU A 98 4.98 -20.65 -9.89
CA LEU A 98 5.74 -20.15 -8.73
C LEU A 98 4.93 -19.14 -7.90
N PHE A 99 5.07 -19.22 -6.58
CA PHE A 99 4.61 -18.17 -5.67
C PHE A 99 5.42 -16.91 -5.92
N ASN A 100 4.77 -15.75 -5.85
CA ASN A 100 5.43 -14.46 -5.96
C ASN A 100 4.81 -13.44 -5.02
N TYR A 101 5.68 -12.66 -4.39
CA TYR A 101 5.35 -11.59 -3.45
C TYR A 101 6.20 -10.37 -3.76
N ILE A 102 5.62 -9.16 -3.68
CA ILE A 102 6.32 -7.90 -3.95
C ILE A 102 6.16 -6.97 -2.74
N SER A 103 7.25 -6.42 -2.22
CA SER A 103 7.19 -5.28 -1.30
C SER A 103 7.80 -4.04 -1.94
N ILE A 104 7.18 -2.88 -1.73
CA ILE A 104 7.68 -1.60 -2.23
C ILE A 104 7.56 -0.50 -1.17
N VAL A 105 8.66 0.18 -0.89
CA VAL A 105 8.72 1.22 0.14
C VAL A 105 9.38 2.45 -0.43
N ASN A 106 8.73 3.61 -0.31
CA ASN A 106 9.36 4.87 -0.68
C ASN A 106 10.36 5.30 0.42
N LYS A 107 11.57 5.65 0.00
CA LYS A 107 12.67 5.93 0.93
C LYS A 107 12.49 7.25 1.67
N LEU A 108 11.92 8.27 1.02
CA LEU A 108 11.62 9.54 1.68
C LEU A 108 10.41 9.41 2.61
N GLU A 109 9.40 8.63 2.25
CA GLU A 109 8.30 8.29 3.15
C GLU A 109 8.81 7.68 4.46
N TYR A 110 9.75 6.73 4.38
CA TYR A 110 10.35 6.14 5.58
C TYR A 110 10.95 7.19 6.54
N VAL A 111 11.57 8.25 6.02
CA VAL A 111 12.07 9.36 6.83
C VAL A 111 10.90 10.19 7.38
N VAL A 112 9.92 10.54 6.54
CA VAL A 112 8.73 11.32 6.93
C VAL A 112 7.92 10.63 8.05
N LEU A 113 7.76 9.31 7.99
CA LEU A 113 7.07 8.54 9.03
C LEU A 113 7.77 8.66 10.40
N GLN A 114 9.10 8.75 10.42
CA GLN A 114 9.87 8.93 11.66
C GLN A 114 9.78 10.36 12.19
N LEU A 115 9.91 11.36 11.31
CA LEU A 115 9.78 12.79 11.67
C LEU A 115 8.43 13.08 12.31
N PHE A 116 7.37 12.46 11.82
CA PHE A 116 6.00 12.73 12.29
C PHE A 116 5.40 11.57 13.07
N LYS A 117 6.20 10.67 13.67
CA LYS A 117 5.67 9.52 14.42
C LYS A 117 4.78 9.90 15.61
N ASP A 118 5.01 11.09 16.17
CA ASP A 118 4.30 11.61 17.34
C ASP A 118 2.98 12.32 16.97
N TYR A 119 2.75 12.63 15.68
CA TYR A 119 1.48 13.19 15.20
C TYR A 119 0.39 12.11 15.18
N LYS A 120 -0.60 12.19 16.06
CA LYS A 120 -1.70 11.21 16.12
C LYS A 120 -2.94 11.72 15.40
N ASN A 121 -3.66 10.80 14.74
CA ASN A 121 -4.95 11.11 14.12
C ASN A 121 -5.91 11.67 15.17
N SER A 122 -6.71 12.65 14.77
CA SER A 122 -7.74 13.25 15.61
C SER A 122 -8.95 13.67 14.78
N VAL A 123 -10.02 14.07 15.46
CA VAL A 123 -11.22 14.65 14.79
C VAL A 123 -10.89 15.88 13.95
N PHE A 124 -9.81 16.58 14.28
CA PHE A 124 -9.41 17.83 13.63
C PHE A 124 -8.51 17.61 12.42
N GLY A 125 -7.83 16.47 12.30
CA GLY A 125 -6.92 16.21 11.18
C GLY A 125 -6.44 14.77 11.09
N ASP A 126 -6.28 14.31 9.85
CA ASP A 126 -5.72 13.00 9.51
C ASP A 126 -4.20 13.10 9.31
N MET A 127 -3.46 12.57 10.27
CA MET A 127 -2.01 12.62 10.28
C MET A 127 -1.37 11.61 9.32
N ASP A 128 -2.09 10.56 8.92
CA ASP A 128 -1.59 9.65 7.88
C ASP A 128 -1.66 10.32 6.51
N VAL A 129 -2.75 11.05 6.24
CA VAL A 129 -2.86 11.90 5.05
C VAL A 129 -1.80 12.98 5.06
N LEU A 130 -1.55 13.64 6.21
CA LEU A 130 -0.52 14.67 6.31
C LEU A 130 0.88 14.11 5.98
N ARG A 131 1.24 12.93 6.52
CA ARG A 131 2.50 12.25 6.19
C ARG A 131 2.57 11.88 4.71
N TYR A 132 1.48 11.42 4.13
CA TYR A 132 1.40 11.14 2.70
C TYR A 132 1.62 12.41 1.86
N VAL A 133 0.99 13.54 2.23
CA VAL A 133 1.15 14.84 1.55
C VAL A 133 2.60 15.31 1.61
N VAL A 134 3.26 15.24 2.77
CA VAL A 134 4.67 15.60 2.90
C VAL A 134 5.55 14.66 2.07
N SER A 135 5.30 13.35 2.11
CA SER A 135 6.05 12.37 1.30
C SER A 135 5.91 12.67 -0.19
N LYS A 136 4.69 12.93 -0.65
CA LYS A 136 4.40 13.27 -2.05
C LYS A 136 5.08 14.58 -2.46
N LEU A 137 5.01 15.62 -1.63
CA LEU A 137 5.67 16.90 -1.87
C LEU A 137 7.18 16.71 -2.05
N LEU A 138 7.84 15.97 -1.15
CA LEU A 138 9.29 15.75 -1.22
C LEU A 138 9.70 14.94 -2.46
N ASN A 139 8.91 13.93 -2.85
CA ASN A 139 9.22 13.10 -4.01
C ASN A 139 8.95 13.82 -5.34
N VAL A 140 7.84 14.55 -5.45
CA VAL A 140 7.41 15.18 -6.72
C VAL A 140 8.15 16.49 -6.99
N TYR A 141 8.29 17.34 -5.97
CA TYR A 141 8.87 18.68 -6.15
C TYR A 141 10.37 18.73 -5.87
N LYS A 142 10.89 17.76 -5.12
CA LYS A 142 12.29 17.70 -4.65
C LYS A 142 12.84 19.07 -4.20
N PRO A 143 12.14 19.79 -3.30
CA PRO A 143 12.49 21.17 -3.00
C PRO A 143 13.80 21.24 -2.22
N LYS A 144 14.85 21.77 -2.86
CA LYS A 144 16.22 21.79 -2.33
C LYS A 144 16.33 22.38 -0.93
N LEU A 145 15.65 23.50 -0.65
CA LEU A 145 15.71 24.15 0.67
C LEU A 145 15.11 23.27 1.77
N VAL A 146 14.00 22.58 1.47
CA VAL A 146 13.31 21.68 2.41
C VAL A 146 14.15 20.42 2.66
N ILE A 147 14.68 19.80 1.59
CA ILE A 147 15.57 18.63 1.70
C ILE A 147 16.83 19.00 2.49
N ASP A 148 17.41 20.17 2.24
CA ASP A 148 18.58 20.65 2.95
C ASP A 148 18.26 20.86 4.44
N ALA A 149 17.13 21.50 4.77
CA ALA A 149 16.69 21.74 6.14
C ALA A 149 16.44 20.43 6.91
N LEU A 150 15.86 19.43 6.24
CA LEU A 150 15.65 18.09 6.81
C LEU A 150 16.95 17.49 7.36
N TYR A 151 18.04 17.59 6.60
CA TYR A 151 19.33 16.99 6.98
C TYR A 151 20.22 17.93 7.81
N ARG A 152 20.00 19.25 7.81
CA ARG A 152 20.65 20.15 8.77
C ARG A 152 20.17 19.90 10.19
N ASN A 153 18.89 19.53 10.36
CA ASN A 153 18.27 19.26 11.66
C ASN A 153 18.48 20.41 12.66
N ASP A 154 18.32 21.64 12.19
CA ASP A 154 18.57 22.90 12.91
C ASP A 154 17.27 23.62 13.33
N GLY A 155 16.14 22.91 13.27
CA GLY A 155 14.80 23.45 13.55
C GLY A 155 14.12 24.15 12.35
N THR A 156 14.83 24.39 11.24
CA THR A 156 14.28 25.15 10.10
C THR A 156 13.35 24.34 9.19
N PHE A 157 13.32 23.01 9.32
CA PHE A 157 12.60 22.11 8.41
C PHE A 157 11.11 22.46 8.26
N ILE A 158 10.39 22.70 9.36
CA ILE A 158 8.95 23.03 9.30
C ILE A 158 8.73 24.39 8.63
N GLY A 159 9.58 25.38 8.91
CA GLY A 159 9.50 26.70 8.28
C GLY A 159 9.65 26.61 6.77
N GLU A 160 10.72 25.96 6.31
CA GLU A 160 11.01 25.78 4.88
C GLU A 160 9.92 24.98 4.16
N LEU A 161 9.38 23.93 4.80
CA LEU A 161 8.29 23.14 4.26
C LEU A 161 6.99 23.96 4.11
N LYS A 162 6.66 24.78 5.10
CA LYS A 162 5.49 25.68 5.04
C LYS A 162 5.66 26.77 4.00
N ASP A 163 6.83 27.39 3.94
CA ASP A 163 7.13 28.44 2.98
C ASP A 163 7.01 27.91 1.55
N PHE A 164 7.55 26.71 1.30
CA PHE A 164 7.34 26.02 0.02
C PHE A 164 5.87 25.82 -0.29
N ALA A 165 5.09 25.28 0.65
CA ALA A 165 3.65 25.02 0.46
C ALA A 165 2.87 26.31 0.15
N ILE A 166 3.13 27.40 0.87
CA ILE A 166 2.50 28.71 0.66
C ILE A 166 2.85 29.27 -0.73
N GLN A 167 4.12 29.18 -1.13
CA GLN A 167 4.56 29.63 -2.44
C GLN A 167 3.91 28.81 -3.57
N GLN A 168 3.80 27.50 -3.41
CA GLN A 168 3.17 26.63 -4.40
C GLN A 168 1.66 26.89 -4.51
N VAL A 169 0.94 27.13 -3.40
CA VAL A 169 -0.48 27.54 -3.42
C VAL A 169 -0.67 28.84 -4.21
N LYS A 170 0.23 29.83 -4.04
CA LYS A 170 0.19 31.07 -4.84
C LYS A 170 0.40 30.81 -6.33
N LYS A 171 1.35 29.92 -6.67
CA LYS A 171 1.62 29.54 -8.06
C LYS A 171 0.45 28.80 -8.71
N ASN A 172 -0.27 27.99 -7.92
CA ASN A 172 -1.42 27.22 -8.37
C ASN A 172 -2.72 28.04 -8.50
N GLN A 173 -2.71 29.35 -8.25
CA GLN A 173 -3.93 30.17 -8.29
C GLN A 173 -4.59 30.14 -9.67
N GLY A 174 -5.90 29.88 -9.68
CA GLY A 174 -6.70 29.77 -10.91
C GLY A 174 -6.58 28.44 -11.66
N ILE A 175 -5.78 27.48 -11.15
CA ILE A 175 -5.57 26.17 -11.78
C ILE A 175 -6.48 25.14 -11.11
N VAL A 176 -7.63 24.85 -11.72
CA VAL A 176 -8.69 24.00 -11.15
C VAL A 176 -8.20 22.62 -10.71
N HIS A 177 -7.34 21.96 -11.51
CA HIS A 177 -6.85 20.62 -11.18
C HIS A 177 -5.86 20.59 -10.00
N LYS A 178 -5.45 21.77 -9.49
CA LYS A 178 -4.61 21.92 -8.29
C LYS A 178 -5.41 22.24 -7.02
N ASP A 179 -6.73 22.33 -7.08
CA ASP A 179 -7.54 22.67 -5.90
C ASP A 179 -7.38 21.67 -4.75
N ALA A 180 -7.29 20.37 -5.05
CA ALA A 180 -7.07 19.34 -4.03
C ALA A 180 -5.69 19.46 -3.38
N GLU A 181 -4.66 19.73 -4.19
CA GLU A 181 -3.29 19.98 -3.70
C GLU A 181 -3.24 21.25 -2.84
N ASN A 182 -3.90 22.33 -3.27
CA ASN A 182 -3.96 23.59 -2.53
C ASN A 182 -4.63 23.40 -1.16
N ARG A 183 -5.72 22.62 -1.08
CA ARG A 183 -6.34 22.28 0.20
C ARG A 183 -5.38 21.49 1.10
N ALA A 184 -4.72 20.48 0.55
CA ALA A 184 -3.75 19.67 1.30
C ALA A 184 -2.56 20.52 1.82
N PHE A 185 -2.06 21.46 1.02
CA PHE A 185 -0.99 22.38 1.42
C PHE A 185 -1.44 23.39 2.48
N ASN A 186 -2.66 23.92 2.37
CA ASN A 186 -3.22 24.78 3.41
C ASN A 186 -3.39 24.02 4.74
N GLU A 187 -3.92 22.80 4.71
CA GLU A 187 -4.03 21.94 5.90
C GLU A 187 -2.64 21.64 6.49
N LEU A 188 -1.66 21.31 5.64
CA LEU A 188 -0.27 21.12 6.06
C LEU A 188 0.26 22.34 6.82
N THR A 189 0.02 23.55 6.33
CA THR A 189 0.50 24.78 6.99
C THR A 189 -0.18 25.05 8.33
N ILE A 190 -1.40 24.56 8.52
CA ILE A 190 -2.19 24.69 9.76
C ILE A 190 -1.73 23.65 10.80
N PHE A 191 -1.62 22.38 10.40
CA PHE A 191 -1.43 21.28 11.34
C PHE A 191 0.04 21.04 11.73
N LEU A 192 0.99 21.22 10.80
CA LEU A 192 2.40 21.03 11.13
C LEU A 192 2.88 22.16 12.02
N SER A 193 3.46 21.84 13.16
CA SER A 193 4.03 22.83 14.10
C SER A 193 5.43 22.44 14.57
N ASP A 194 5.69 21.15 14.67
CA ASP A 194 6.96 20.57 15.12
C ASP A 194 7.30 19.27 14.37
N TYR A 195 8.46 18.67 14.64
CA TYR A 195 8.86 17.37 14.13
C TYR A 195 9.81 16.67 15.10
N ASN A 196 9.94 15.36 14.98
CA ASN A 196 10.90 14.61 15.76
C ASN A 196 12.29 14.74 15.15
N GLU A 197 13.17 15.47 15.82
CA GLU A 197 14.57 15.65 15.44
C GLU A 197 15.41 14.37 15.55
N LYS A 198 14.90 13.33 16.24
CA LYS A 198 15.55 12.02 16.40
C LYS A 198 14.96 11.01 15.42
N TYR A 199 15.55 10.95 14.24
CA TYR A 199 15.28 9.92 13.21
C TYR A 199 16.56 9.18 12.81
N THR A 200 16.40 7.97 12.26
CA THR A 200 17.52 7.15 11.77
C THR A 200 17.69 7.35 10.28
N VAL A 201 18.93 7.59 9.86
CA VAL A 201 19.29 7.54 8.43
C VAL A 201 19.57 6.12 7.97
N ASP A 202 19.91 5.20 8.89
CA ASP A 202 20.09 3.79 8.56
C ASP A 202 18.77 3.20 8.07
N TRP A 203 18.85 2.50 6.94
CA TRP A 203 17.69 1.88 6.32
C TRP A 203 17.26 0.63 7.08
N ASN A 204 15.94 0.42 7.10
CA ASN A 204 15.30 -0.66 7.83
C ASN A 204 14.60 -1.62 6.87
N TYR A 205 14.96 -2.89 6.96
CA TYR A 205 14.51 -3.96 6.06
C TYR A 205 13.31 -4.75 6.62
N MET A 206 12.65 -4.28 7.69
CA MET A 206 11.54 -5.01 8.33
C MET A 206 10.25 -5.01 7.50
N THR A 207 9.93 -3.91 6.80
CA THR A 207 8.65 -3.74 6.08
C THR A 207 8.33 -4.88 5.10
N PRO A 208 9.27 -5.35 4.24
CA PRO A 208 9.03 -6.49 3.38
C PRO A 208 8.63 -7.77 4.12
N PHE A 209 9.21 -8.02 5.30
CA PHE A 209 8.91 -9.21 6.09
C PHE A 209 7.58 -9.11 6.84
N ILE A 210 7.15 -7.91 7.24
CA ILE A 210 5.81 -7.68 7.80
C ILE A 210 4.75 -8.10 6.78
N GLY A 211 4.88 -7.64 5.53
CA GLY A 211 3.94 -8.02 4.47
C GLY A 211 4.03 -9.50 4.11
N PHE A 212 5.24 -10.07 4.07
CA PHE A 212 5.43 -11.49 3.75
C PHE A 212 4.83 -12.42 4.82
N GLN A 213 4.89 -12.05 6.10
CA GLN A 213 4.21 -12.77 7.17
C GLN A 213 2.70 -12.80 6.91
N LYS A 214 2.09 -11.65 6.61
CA LYS A 214 0.66 -11.56 6.27
C LYS A 214 0.29 -12.39 5.05
N TYR A 215 1.13 -12.39 4.01
CA TYR A 215 0.96 -13.21 2.82
C TYR A 215 0.97 -14.71 3.15
N LYS A 216 1.97 -15.17 3.92
CA LYS A 216 2.03 -16.57 4.37
C LYS A 216 0.81 -16.98 5.18
N ASP A 217 0.38 -16.11 6.10
CA ASP A 217 -0.78 -16.36 6.96
C ASP A 217 -2.06 -16.49 6.11
N GLU A 218 -2.26 -15.59 5.15
CA GLU A 218 -3.39 -15.64 4.21
C GLU A 218 -3.37 -16.92 3.35
N MET A 219 -2.19 -17.34 2.90
CA MET A 219 -1.99 -18.54 2.10
C MET A 219 -1.95 -19.84 2.93
N ASN A 220 -2.11 -19.77 4.25
CA ASN A 220 -2.01 -20.90 5.19
C ASN A 220 -0.67 -21.66 5.10
N ILE A 221 0.43 -20.95 4.85
CA ILE A 221 1.77 -21.54 4.69
C ILE A 221 2.51 -21.54 6.03
N THR A 222 2.50 -22.69 6.71
CA THR A 222 3.15 -22.87 8.02
C THR A 222 4.52 -23.57 7.93
N ASP A 223 4.68 -24.51 7.01
CA ASP A 223 5.91 -25.28 6.78
C ASP A 223 6.71 -24.65 5.62
N TYR A 224 7.74 -23.87 5.98
CA TYR A 224 8.53 -23.09 5.03
C TYR A 224 10.00 -22.93 5.44
N VAL A 225 10.84 -22.59 4.46
CA VAL A 225 12.18 -22.02 4.63
C VAL A 225 12.29 -20.77 3.76
N LEU A 226 12.96 -19.74 4.27
CA LEU A 226 13.27 -18.51 3.54
C LEU A 226 14.79 -18.37 3.38
N TYR A 227 15.25 -18.32 2.15
CA TYR A 227 16.63 -18.01 1.78
C TYR A 227 16.73 -16.55 1.34
N ILE A 228 17.68 -15.81 1.90
CA ILE A 228 17.93 -14.40 1.59
C ILE A 228 19.26 -14.31 0.86
N ASP A 229 19.32 -13.58 -0.26
CA ASP A 229 20.62 -13.30 -0.91
C ASP A 229 21.54 -12.61 0.09
N LYS A 230 22.76 -13.12 0.22
CA LYS A 230 23.70 -12.64 1.21
C LYS A 230 24.28 -11.30 0.78
N GLU A 231 23.72 -10.21 1.31
CA GLU A 231 24.21 -8.85 1.09
C GLU A 231 24.62 -8.18 2.42
N GLY A 232 25.88 -7.74 2.52
CA GLY A 232 26.38 -6.96 3.66
C GLY A 232 26.60 -7.78 4.95
N GLU A 233 26.31 -7.17 6.11
CA GLU A 233 26.58 -7.71 7.44
C GLU A 233 25.31 -8.25 8.15
N GLY A 234 24.35 -8.80 7.38
CA GLY A 234 23.20 -9.50 7.93
C GLY A 234 22.02 -8.64 8.42
N SER A 235 21.97 -7.35 8.08
CA SER A 235 20.84 -6.48 8.44
C SER A 235 19.49 -7.00 7.94
N THR A 236 19.45 -7.58 6.74
CA THR A 236 18.24 -8.12 6.13
C THR A 236 17.74 -9.38 6.84
N ILE A 237 18.61 -10.36 7.11
CA ILE A 237 18.23 -11.56 7.88
C ILE A 237 17.84 -11.23 9.32
N ASN A 238 18.52 -10.28 9.97
CA ASN A 238 18.16 -9.85 11.31
C ASN A 238 16.78 -9.19 11.34
N SER A 239 16.43 -8.41 10.31
CA SER A 239 15.10 -7.81 10.17
C SER A 239 14.01 -8.88 10.01
N ALA A 240 14.27 -9.93 9.23
CA ALA A 240 13.34 -11.07 9.09
C ALA A 240 13.10 -11.77 10.44
N ARG A 241 14.17 -12.04 11.20
CA ARG A 241 14.09 -12.65 12.54
C ARG A 241 13.39 -11.76 13.56
N CYS A 242 13.62 -10.45 13.53
CA CYS A 242 12.95 -9.48 14.39
C CYS A 242 11.42 -9.46 14.19
N ILE A 243 10.95 -9.71 12.97
CA ILE A 243 9.51 -9.85 12.67
C ILE A 243 8.93 -11.18 13.16
N GLY A 244 9.77 -12.14 13.54
CA GLY A 244 9.37 -13.45 14.07
C GLY A 244 9.48 -14.59 13.05
N LEU A 245 10.12 -14.38 11.90
CA LEU A 245 10.38 -15.46 10.95
C LEU A 245 11.51 -16.37 11.48
N VAL A 246 11.23 -17.66 11.63
CA VAL A 246 12.14 -18.60 12.32
C VAL A 246 13.06 -19.40 11.38
N ASN A 247 12.58 -19.80 10.20
CA ASN A 247 13.32 -20.64 9.25
C ASN A 247 14.00 -19.80 8.17
N VAL A 248 14.93 -18.93 8.57
CA VAL A 248 15.58 -17.95 7.68
C VAL A 248 17.08 -18.17 7.63
N PHE A 249 17.63 -18.24 6.41
CA PHE A 249 19.05 -18.46 6.12
C PHE A 249 19.54 -17.49 5.05
N GLU A 250 20.82 -17.13 5.12
CA GLU A 250 21.51 -16.43 4.03
C GLU A 250 22.14 -17.46 3.09
N VAL A 251 22.18 -17.15 1.80
CA VAL A 251 22.84 -17.96 0.79
C VAL A 251 23.47 -17.07 -0.28
N GLU A 252 24.61 -17.47 -0.81
CA GLU A 252 25.21 -16.78 -1.95
C GLU A 252 24.41 -17.11 -3.21
N SER A 253 24.06 -16.10 -3.99
CA SER A 253 23.38 -16.25 -5.27
C SER A 253 24.12 -17.13 -6.30
N SER A 254 25.44 -17.28 -6.19
CA SER A 254 26.21 -18.24 -6.99
C SER A 254 25.86 -19.70 -6.68
N GLU A 255 25.37 -19.97 -5.47
CA GLU A 255 25.04 -21.31 -4.96
C GLU A 255 23.53 -21.60 -4.94
N SER A 256 22.68 -20.57 -5.14
CA SER A 256 21.23 -20.71 -5.08
C SER A 256 20.53 -20.29 -6.37
N THR A 257 19.97 -21.28 -7.09
CA THR A 257 19.13 -21.02 -8.27
C THR A 257 17.88 -20.21 -7.91
N GLY A 258 17.28 -20.50 -6.75
CA GLY A 258 16.09 -19.79 -6.27
C GLY A 258 16.35 -18.30 -6.03
N VAL A 259 17.51 -17.93 -5.47
CA VAL A 259 17.89 -16.51 -5.32
C VAL A 259 18.07 -15.83 -6.68
N ARG A 260 18.65 -16.50 -7.68
CA ARG A 260 18.78 -15.93 -9.04
C ARG A 260 17.42 -15.71 -9.71
N ILE A 261 16.46 -16.60 -9.48
CA ILE A 261 15.08 -16.42 -9.91
C ILE A 261 14.48 -15.18 -9.20
N ALA A 262 14.64 -15.08 -7.88
CA ALA A 262 14.16 -13.92 -7.12
C ALA A 262 14.78 -12.61 -7.62
N ASP A 263 16.10 -12.55 -7.86
CA ASP A 263 16.76 -11.36 -8.41
C ASP A 263 16.21 -10.97 -9.78
N MET A 264 16.06 -11.91 -10.70
CA MET A 264 15.44 -11.63 -11.99
C MET A 264 14.04 -11.02 -11.83
N PHE A 265 13.20 -11.58 -10.96
CA PHE A 265 11.88 -11.03 -10.68
C PHE A 265 11.96 -9.62 -10.10
N THR A 266 12.65 -9.46 -8.97
CA THR A 266 12.79 -8.19 -8.23
C THR A 266 13.34 -7.10 -9.13
N GLY A 267 14.43 -7.39 -9.86
CA GLY A 267 15.10 -6.44 -10.71
C GLY A 267 14.36 -6.10 -12.01
N ILE A 268 13.39 -6.91 -12.46
CA ILE A 268 12.49 -6.50 -13.56
C ILE A 268 11.43 -5.53 -13.03
N ILE A 269 10.80 -5.86 -11.90
CA ILE A 269 9.78 -5.02 -11.27
C ILE A 269 10.36 -3.67 -10.87
N SER A 270 11.54 -3.65 -10.24
CA SER A 270 12.18 -2.41 -9.81
C SER A 270 12.50 -1.47 -10.96
N LYS A 271 13.01 -2.01 -12.09
CA LYS A 271 13.34 -1.21 -13.29
C LYS A 271 12.09 -0.66 -13.98
N LEU A 272 10.98 -1.41 -13.99
CA LEU A 272 9.69 -0.90 -14.47
C LEU A 272 9.15 0.22 -13.58
N ILE A 273 9.18 0.02 -12.26
CA ILE A 273 8.76 1.05 -11.29
C ILE A 273 9.60 2.30 -11.45
N LYS A 274 10.93 2.16 -11.51
CA LYS A 274 11.86 3.29 -11.69
C LYS A 274 11.65 4.00 -13.03
N ALA A 275 11.31 3.27 -14.09
CA ALA A 275 11.00 3.88 -15.38
C ALA A 275 9.69 4.68 -15.34
N ILE A 276 8.65 4.15 -14.69
CA ILE A 276 7.38 4.87 -14.46
C ILE A 276 7.65 6.12 -13.59
N ASP A 277 8.40 5.98 -12.51
CA ASP A 277 8.79 7.09 -11.63
C ASP A 277 9.49 8.18 -12.45
N ASN A 278 10.50 7.81 -13.24
CA ASN A 278 11.25 8.74 -14.06
C ASN A 278 10.42 9.42 -15.14
N ASP A 279 9.42 8.76 -15.72
CA ASP A 279 8.57 9.34 -16.76
C ASP A 279 7.49 10.25 -16.17
N LEU A 280 7.08 10.01 -14.91
CA LEU A 280 6.13 10.83 -14.16
C LEU A 280 6.77 11.96 -13.33
N ASP A 281 8.09 12.00 -13.24
CA ASP A 281 8.85 12.96 -12.45
C ASP A 281 8.89 14.34 -13.11
N TYR A 282 8.77 15.41 -12.31
CA TYR A 282 8.92 16.78 -12.80
C TYR A 282 10.34 17.02 -13.30
N LYS A 283 10.47 17.41 -14.56
CA LYS A 283 11.75 17.72 -15.22
C LYS A 283 12.10 19.18 -15.09
N THR A 284 11.10 20.05 -15.04
CA THR A 284 11.30 21.48 -14.82
C THR A 284 10.30 22.03 -13.81
N PRO A 285 10.58 23.20 -13.20
CA PRO A 285 9.62 23.85 -12.31
C PRO A 285 8.27 24.16 -12.96
N GLU A 286 8.22 24.32 -14.29
CA GLU A 286 6.99 24.56 -15.05
C GLU A 286 6.07 23.35 -15.09
N ASP A 287 6.60 22.12 -14.94
CA ASP A 287 5.78 20.91 -14.90
C ASP A 287 4.80 20.91 -13.72
N SER A 288 5.13 21.65 -12.65
CA SER A 288 4.27 21.75 -11.46
C SER A 288 2.87 22.30 -11.69
N VAL A 289 2.60 22.92 -12.85
CA VAL A 289 1.28 23.46 -13.20
C VAL A 289 0.59 22.69 -14.35
N ASN A 290 1.24 21.62 -14.85
CA ASN A 290 0.76 20.79 -15.93
C ASN A 290 0.35 19.40 -15.43
N TYR A 291 -0.41 18.68 -16.27
CA TYR A 291 -0.62 17.25 -16.05
C TYR A 291 0.65 16.48 -16.40
N THR A 292 1.06 15.60 -15.49
CA THR A 292 2.13 14.63 -15.76
C THR A 292 1.52 13.24 -15.86
N ILE A 293 1.62 12.65 -17.04
CA ILE A 293 1.09 11.32 -17.38
C ILE A 293 2.17 10.56 -18.15
N LEU A 294 2.11 9.22 -18.14
CA LEU A 294 3.07 8.40 -18.88
C LEU A 294 3.14 8.81 -20.35
N SER A 295 4.35 8.92 -20.88
CA SER A 295 4.59 9.30 -22.27
C SER A 295 3.99 8.29 -23.25
N ILE A 296 3.63 8.77 -24.45
CA ILE A 296 3.04 7.95 -25.52
C ILE A 296 3.91 6.74 -25.90
N GLY A 297 5.23 6.79 -25.62
CA GLY A 297 6.16 5.71 -25.90
C GLY A 297 5.80 4.39 -25.21
N TRP A 298 5.21 4.43 -24.01
CA TRP A 298 4.76 3.25 -23.27
C TRP A 298 3.68 2.44 -23.98
N PHE A 299 2.94 3.09 -24.88
CA PHE A 299 1.76 2.54 -25.55
C PHE A 299 2.02 2.12 -27.00
N ASN A 300 3.25 2.27 -27.48
CA ASN A 300 3.67 1.81 -28.81
C ASN A 300 3.99 0.31 -28.81
N LEU A 301 3.00 -0.51 -28.45
CA LEU A 301 3.16 -1.96 -28.32
C LEU A 301 3.09 -2.65 -29.70
N ASP A 302 4.14 -3.38 -30.04
CA ASP A 302 4.00 -4.47 -31.01
C ASP A 302 3.35 -5.70 -30.36
N GLU A 303 2.93 -6.66 -31.18
CA GLU A 303 2.24 -7.86 -30.70
C GLU A 303 3.09 -8.63 -29.67
N GLU A 304 4.39 -8.76 -29.90
CA GLU A 304 5.32 -9.43 -28.98
C GLU A 304 5.33 -8.73 -27.60
N THR A 305 5.40 -7.40 -27.57
CA THR A 305 5.43 -6.61 -26.33
C THR A 305 4.09 -6.65 -25.61
N PHE A 306 2.98 -6.60 -26.34
CA PHE A 306 1.65 -6.77 -25.77
C PHE A 306 1.56 -8.10 -25.02
N PHE A 307 1.99 -9.20 -25.64
CA PHE A 307 1.95 -10.52 -25.00
C PHE A 307 2.97 -10.67 -23.85
N LEU A 308 4.09 -9.94 -23.86
CA LEU A 308 4.98 -9.87 -22.69
C LEU A 308 4.27 -9.28 -21.47
N TYR A 309 3.54 -8.17 -21.64
CA TYR A 309 2.74 -7.61 -20.55
C TYR A 309 1.58 -8.52 -20.14
N LYS A 310 0.93 -9.22 -21.07
CA LYS A 310 -0.08 -10.24 -20.74
C LYS A 310 0.50 -11.33 -19.82
N LYS A 311 1.71 -11.84 -20.15
CA LYS A 311 2.42 -12.84 -19.32
C LYS A 311 2.80 -12.30 -17.95
N LEU A 312 3.33 -11.07 -17.86
CA LEU A 312 3.64 -10.44 -16.58
C LEU A 312 2.36 -10.24 -15.74
N GLY A 313 1.26 -9.80 -16.37
CA GLY A 313 -0.04 -9.68 -15.74
C GLY A 313 -0.55 -11.01 -15.20
N LYS A 314 -0.37 -12.12 -15.92
CA LYS A 314 -0.69 -13.46 -15.42
C LYS A 314 0.10 -13.82 -14.16
N VAL A 315 1.41 -13.54 -14.14
CA VAL A 315 2.26 -13.79 -12.98
C VAL A 315 1.80 -12.97 -11.75
N ILE A 316 1.46 -11.69 -11.96
CA ILE A 316 1.13 -10.76 -10.86
C ILE A 316 -0.33 -10.88 -10.42
N PHE A 317 -1.29 -11.05 -11.32
CA PHE A 317 -2.72 -11.00 -10.99
C PHE A 317 -3.40 -12.37 -10.89
N GLU A 318 -2.94 -13.40 -11.60
CA GLU A 318 -3.64 -14.70 -11.65
C GLU A 318 -2.99 -15.76 -10.74
N GLN A 319 -1.66 -15.87 -10.72
CA GLN A 319 -0.98 -16.90 -9.93
C GLN A 319 -1.13 -16.65 -8.43
N HIS A 320 -1.56 -17.64 -7.65
CA HIS A 320 -1.61 -17.56 -6.17
C HIS A 320 -2.22 -16.26 -5.65
N GLN A 321 -3.43 -15.92 -6.13
CA GLN A 321 -4.14 -14.71 -5.73
C GLN A 321 -4.25 -14.60 -4.21
N ALA A 322 -3.78 -13.46 -3.70
CA ALA A 322 -3.84 -13.11 -2.28
C ALA A 322 -3.90 -11.59 -2.16
N HIS A 323 -4.57 -11.11 -1.12
CA HIS A 323 -4.61 -9.70 -0.76
C HIS A 323 -3.22 -9.16 -0.43
N PHE A 324 -2.43 -9.91 0.36
CA PHE A 324 -1.08 -9.53 0.76
C PHE A 324 0.00 -9.97 -0.23
N LYS A 325 -0.37 -10.32 -1.47
CA LYS A 325 0.58 -10.64 -2.53
C LYS A 325 1.51 -9.46 -2.85
N SER A 326 1.06 -8.24 -2.57
CA SER A 326 1.92 -7.07 -2.50
C SER A 326 1.77 -6.32 -1.19
N PHE A 327 2.83 -5.65 -0.75
CA PHE A 327 2.84 -4.83 0.44
C PHE A 327 3.57 -3.51 0.19
N ALA A 328 2.97 -2.40 0.58
CA ALA A 328 3.52 -1.07 0.30
C ALA A 328 3.32 -0.09 1.44
N GLY A 329 4.12 0.98 1.44
CA GLY A 329 3.87 2.16 2.26
C GLY A 329 2.60 2.91 1.85
N ASN A 330 2.25 3.95 2.59
CA ASN A 330 1.12 4.82 2.27
C ASN A 330 1.41 5.65 1.01
N TYR A 331 2.66 6.07 0.78
CA TYR A 331 3.07 6.73 -0.46
C TYR A 331 3.53 5.70 -1.50
N SER A 332 2.55 5.11 -2.18
CA SER A 332 2.75 4.04 -3.17
C SER A 332 2.27 4.42 -4.57
N ASP A 333 2.28 5.71 -4.92
CA ASP A 333 1.65 6.21 -6.15
C ASP A 333 2.21 5.55 -7.43
N THR A 334 3.54 5.46 -7.54
CA THR A 334 4.22 4.83 -8.67
C THR A 334 3.88 3.34 -8.79
N PHE A 335 3.74 2.64 -7.66
CA PHE A 335 3.29 1.25 -7.65
C PHE A 335 1.84 1.11 -8.12
N ILE A 336 0.96 2.01 -7.68
CA ILE A 336 -0.44 2.06 -8.11
C ILE A 336 -0.53 2.33 -9.63
N TYR A 337 0.31 3.22 -10.17
CA TYR A 337 0.44 3.44 -11.61
C TYR A 337 0.90 2.18 -12.36
N PHE A 338 1.93 1.49 -11.84
CA PHE A 338 2.41 0.24 -12.42
C PHE A 338 1.30 -0.82 -12.50
N ILE A 339 0.54 -1.01 -11.40
CA ILE A 339 -0.58 -1.95 -11.36
C ILE A 339 -1.69 -1.52 -12.31
N ALA A 340 -2.00 -0.22 -12.41
CA ALA A 340 -3.00 0.29 -13.36
C ALA A 340 -2.59 0.05 -14.81
N PHE A 341 -1.34 0.37 -15.17
CA PHE A 341 -0.81 0.17 -16.52
C PHE A 341 -0.81 -1.32 -16.91
N LEU A 342 -0.29 -2.18 -16.03
CA LEU A 342 -0.24 -3.62 -16.29
C LEU A 342 -1.65 -4.22 -16.35
N GLY A 343 -2.54 -3.83 -15.43
CA GLY A 343 -3.93 -4.27 -15.38
C GLY A 343 -4.69 -3.92 -16.64
N TYR A 344 -4.53 -2.68 -17.11
CA TYR A 344 -5.15 -2.22 -18.35
C TYR A 344 -4.81 -3.10 -19.55
N ILE A 345 -3.51 -3.37 -19.79
CA ILE A 345 -3.08 -4.24 -20.90
C ILE A 345 -3.52 -5.69 -20.64
N HIS A 346 -3.43 -6.15 -19.40
CA HIS A 346 -3.78 -7.52 -19.02
C HIS A 346 -5.27 -7.83 -19.22
N GLU A 347 -6.17 -6.86 -19.03
CA GLU A 347 -7.60 -7.04 -19.25
C GLU A 347 -7.99 -7.12 -20.73
N MET A 348 -7.19 -6.54 -21.63
CA MET A 348 -7.47 -6.60 -23.07
C MET A 348 -7.36 -8.02 -23.60
N LYS A 349 -8.33 -8.44 -24.43
CA LYS A 349 -8.44 -9.84 -24.84
C LYS A 349 -7.41 -10.22 -25.89
N THR A 350 -7.17 -9.32 -26.84
CA THR A 350 -6.31 -9.59 -28.02
C THR A 350 -5.50 -8.37 -28.41
N TYR A 351 -4.40 -8.59 -29.14
CA TYR A 351 -3.65 -7.50 -29.75
C TYR A 351 -4.47 -6.74 -30.81
N GLY A 352 -5.37 -7.43 -31.52
CA GLY A 352 -6.29 -6.79 -32.47
C GLY A 352 -7.21 -5.75 -31.80
N GLU A 353 -7.67 -6.02 -30.58
CA GLU A 353 -8.44 -5.05 -29.77
C GLU A 353 -7.57 -3.84 -29.38
N TYR A 354 -6.30 -4.08 -29.06
CA TYR A 354 -5.33 -3.03 -28.72
C TYR A 354 -5.15 -2.05 -29.88
N VAL A 355 -4.80 -2.53 -31.06
CA VAL A 355 -4.50 -1.66 -32.22
C VAL A 355 -5.71 -0.92 -32.78
N ASN A 356 -6.93 -1.29 -32.39
CA ASN A 356 -8.17 -0.59 -32.76
C ASN A 356 -8.42 0.66 -31.92
N ILE A 357 -7.62 0.92 -30.89
CA ILE A 357 -7.69 2.12 -30.05
C ILE A 357 -6.49 3.00 -30.36
N GLU A 358 -6.71 4.31 -30.46
CA GLU A 358 -5.61 5.25 -30.68
C GLU A 358 -4.65 5.25 -29.48
N ILE A 359 -3.35 5.40 -29.75
CA ILE A 359 -2.28 5.42 -28.73
C ILE A 359 -2.56 6.45 -27.62
N ILE A 360 -3.04 7.65 -28.00
CA ILE A 360 -3.39 8.72 -27.05
C ILE A 360 -4.58 8.31 -26.16
N GLU A 361 -5.49 7.50 -26.67
CA GLU A 361 -6.63 7.01 -25.90
C GLU A 361 -6.21 5.93 -24.89
N HIS A 362 -5.26 5.05 -25.23
CA HIS A 362 -4.64 4.16 -24.24
C HIS A 362 -3.99 4.94 -23.09
N GLN A 363 -3.24 5.98 -23.42
CA GLN A 363 -2.58 6.86 -22.45
C GLN A 363 -3.60 7.47 -21.47
N LYS A 364 -4.69 8.04 -21.99
CA LYS A 364 -5.77 8.63 -21.18
C LYS A 364 -6.45 7.59 -20.29
N ARG A 365 -6.75 6.40 -20.83
CA ARG A 365 -7.42 5.32 -20.08
C ARG A 365 -6.57 4.82 -18.92
N VAL A 366 -5.27 4.58 -19.14
CA VAL A 366 -4.35 4.19 -18.06
C VAL A 366 -4.25 5.29 -17.01
N ASN A 367 -4.14 6.55 -17.42
CA ASN A 367 -4.10 7.66 -16.48
C ASN A 367 -5.36 7.73 -15.61
N ASN A 368 -6.55 7.62 -16.23
CA ASN A 368 -7.82 7.64 -15.50
C ASN A 368 -7.97 6.45 -14.55
N LEU A 369 -7.52 5.26 -14.97
CA LEU A 369 -7.50 4.08 -14.11
C LEU A 369 -6.56 4.27 -12.91
N ALA A 370 -5.36 4.80 -13.13
CA ALA A 370 -4.41 5.11 -12.07
C ALA A 370 -4.98 6.14 -11.09
N LEU A 371 -5.57 7.24 -11.57
CA LEU A 371 -6.23 8.25 -10.74
C LEU A 371 -7.37 7.65 -9.89
N GLY A 372 -8.21 6.79 -10.49
CA GLY A 372 -9.27 6.09 -9.75
C GLY A 372 -8.72 5.16 -8.67
N ASN A 373 -7.60 4.47 -8.94
CA ASN A 373 -6.92 3.63 -7.95
C ASN A 373 -6.28 4.46 -6.83
N LEU A 374 -5.69 5.61 -7.15
CA LEU A 374 -5.12 6.55 -6.18
C LEU A 374 -6.21 7.15 -5.28
N GLN A 375 -7.36 7.51 -5.83
CA GLN A 375 -8.50 7.98 -5.04
C GLN A 375 -8.97 6.90 -4.05
N ARG A 376 -9.15 5.65 -4.51
CA ARG A 376 -9.51 4.53 -3.62
C ARG A 376 -8.44 4.26 -2.56
N HIS A 377 -7.17 4.47 -2.89
CA HIS A 377 -6.08 4.37 -1.91
C HIS A 377 -6.17 5.46 -0.84
N SER A 378 -6.39 6.71 -1.26
CA SER A 378 -6.65 7.84 -0.36
C SER A 378 -7.85 7.57 0.55
N ASP A 379 -8.97 7.12 -0.01
CA ASP A 379 -10.19 6.82 0.76
C ASP A 379 -9.94 5.75 1.83
N ARG A 380 -9.23 4.67 1.46
CA ARG A 380 -8.84 3.62 2.43
C ARG A 380 -7.92 4.16 3.51
N MET A 381 -6.98 5.04 3.18
CA MET A 381 -6.08 5.66 4.15
C MET A 381 -6.84 6.50 5.18
N THR A 382 -7.91 7.20 4.76
CA THR A 382 -8.74 7.99 5.67
C THR A 382 -9.64 7.16 6.58
N MET A 383 -9.91 5.90 6.21
CA MET A 383 -10.76 5.01 6.98
C MET A 383 -9.97 4.30 8.09
N LYS A 384 -10.09 4.77 9.33
CA LYS A 384 -9.33 4.23 10.47
C LYS A 384 -9.98 3.02 11.16
N ILE A 385 -11.20 2.65 10.77
CA ILE A 385 -11.87 1.46 11.33
C ILE A 385 -11.23 0.20 10.74
N PRO A 386 -10.73 -0.72 11.57
CA PRO A 386 -10.15 -1.96 11.08
C PRO A 386 -11.21 -2.84 10.43
N ILE A 387 -10.96 -3.23 9.17
CA ILE A 387 -11.77 -4.22 8.47
C ILE A 387 -11.30 -5.60 8.91
N LYS A 388 -12.17 -6.37 9.57
CA LYS A 388 -11.91 -7.77 9.89
C LYS A 388 -12.79 -8.65 9.02
N LYS A 389 -12.19 -9.58 8.28
CA LYS A 389 -12.94 -10.63 7.58
C LYS A 389 -13.64 -11.49 8.63
N LEU A 390 -14.94 -11.69 8.47
CA LEU A 390 -15.68 -12.66 9.27
C LEU A 390 -15.25 -14.06 8.85
N GLU A 391 -15.10 -14.96 9.80
CA GLU A 391 -14.93 -16.37 9.47
C GLU A 391 -16.19 -16.84 8.70
N GLU A 392 -15.95 -17.50 7.57
CA GLU A 392 -16.99 -18.15 6.80
C GLU A 392 -17.26 -19.49 7.50
N ASP A 393 -18.23 -19.48 8.42
CA ASP A 393 -18.81 -20.67 9.02
C ASP A 393 -20.32 -20.72 8.76
N ASP A 394 -20.91 -21.90 8.90
CA ASP A 394 -22.36 -22.13 8.75
C ASP A 394 -23.18 -21.56 9.92
N LYS A 395 -22.56 -20.80 10.83
CA LYS A 395 -23.28 -20.21 11.96
C LYS A 395 -24.08 -19.01 11.49
N ASP A 396 -25.27 -18.88 12.07
CA ASP A 396 -26.18 -17.75 11.88
C ASP A 396 -25.76 -16.49 12.67
N TYR A 397 -24.62 -16.53 13.37
CA TYR A 397 -24.04 -15.44 14.14
C TYR A 397 -22.50 -15.44 14.08
N TYR A 398 -21.90 -14.31 14.43
CA TYR A 398 -20.46 -14.15 14.69
C TYR A 398 -20.23 -13.38 15.99
N LEU A 399 -19.00 -13.31 16.49
CA LEU A 399 -18.63 -12.44 17.61
C LEU A 399 -18.07 -11.12 17.07
N ASN A 400 -18.63 -9.98 17.50
CA ASN A 400 -18.11 -8.68 17.12
C ASN A 400 -16.77 -8.36 17.82
N GLN A 401 -16.15 -7.23 17.47
CA GLN A 401 -14.83 -6.84 18.01
C GLN A 401 -14.80 -6.66 19.53
N LYS A 402 -15.96 -6.45 20.17
CA LYS A 402 -16.08 -6.34 21.63
C LYS A 402 -16.53 -7.66 22.27
N GLY A 403 -16.67 -8.74 21.49
CA GLY A 403 -17.04 -10.08 21.98
C GLY A 403 -18.55 -10.33 22.11
N ALA A 404 -19.41 -9.45 21.62
CA ALA A 404 -20.85 -9.67 21.66
C ALA A 404 -21.30 -10.59 20.52
N LYS A 405 -22.29 -11.44 20.80
CA LYS A 405 -22.94 -12.29 19.81
C LYS A 405 -23.73 -11.42 18.84
N THR A 406 -23.39 -11.47 17.55
CA THR A 406 -24.03 -10.72 16.48
C THR A 406 -24.66 -11.65 15.46
N TYR A 407 -25.99 -11.75 15.44
CA TYR A 407 -26.73 -12.46 14.40
C TYR A 407 -26.52 -11.83 13.02
N ARG A 408 -26.43 -12.67 11.98
CA ARG A 408 -26.35 -12.24 10.57
C ARG A 408 -27.66 -11.57 10.12
N ASP A 409 -28.80 -12.10 10.56
CA ASP A 409 -30.08 -11.39 10.50
C ASP A 409 -30.22 -10.49 11.73
N TYR A 410 -30.09 -9.19 11.53
CA TYR A 410 -30.11 -8.22 12.63
C TYR A 410 -31.46 -8.16 13.35
N LYS A 411 -32.56 -8.61 12.71
CA LYS A 411 -33.92 -8.56 13.29
C LYS A 411 -34.09 -9.48 14.49
N ARG A 412 -33.10 -10.34 14.75
CA ARG A 412 -33.06 -11.25 15.91
C ARG A 412 -32.49 -10.60 17.17
N HIS A 413 -31.99 -9.37 17.08
CA HIS A 413 -31.55 -8.61 18.24
C HIS A 413 -32.70 -7.84 18.85
N ASP A 414 -32.71 -7.76 20.18
CA ASP A 414 -33.68 -6.97 20.93
C ASP A 414 -33.37 -5.46 20.80
N MET A 415 -34.40 -4.64 20.97
CA MET A 415 -34.25 -3.19 21.09
C MET A 415 -33.70 -2.82 22.47
N LEU A 416 -32.79 -1.83 22.51
CA LEU A 416 -32.30 -1.28 23.78
C LEU A 416 -33.47 -0.66 24.56
N LYS A 417 -33.56 -0.96 25.85
CA LYS A 417 -34.59 -0.40 26.73
C LYS A 417 -34.30 1.07 27.01
N ILE A 418 -35.13 1.96 26.49
CA ILE A 418 -35.05 3.41 26.74
C ILE A 418 -36.43 3.90 27.20
N PRO A 419 -36.71 3.92 28.51
CA PRO A 419 -38.03 4.29 29.01
C PRO A 419 -38.31 5.79 28.81
N PRO A 420 -39.59 6.18 28.73
CA PRO A 420 -40.00 7.59 28.77
C PRO A 420 -39.49 8.29 30.04
N SER A 421 -38.99 9.50 29.86
CA SER A 421 -38.46 10.38 30.88
C SER A 421 -39.33 11.62 31.00
N SER A 422 -39.57 12.08 32.23
CA SER A 422 -40.38 13.28 32.51
C SER A 422 -39.57 14.58 32.42
N LYS A 423 -38.24 14.51 32.49
CA LYS A 423 -37.31 15.65 32.47
C LYS A 423 -36.00 15.27 31.76
N LYS A 424 -35.33 16.27 31.17
CA LYS A 424 -34.00 16.12 30.57
C LYS A 424 -33.00 15.67 31.65
N GLY A 425 -32.14 14.69 31.34
CA GLY A 425 -31.17 14.13 32.29
C GLY A 425 -31.73 13.02 33.21
N ALA A 426 -32.99 12.60 33.05
CA ALA A 426 -33.59 11.47 33.77
C ALA A 426 -33.66 10.21 32.89
N GLY A 427 -32.48 9.75 32.41
CA GLY A 427 -32.34 8.57 31.53
C GLY A 427 -31.76 7.34 32.22
N ILE A 428 -31.62 6.26 31.45
CA ILE A 428 -30.82 5.09 31.87
C ILE A 428 -29.40 5.28 31.36
N VAL A 429 -28.41 5.04 32.22
CA VAL A 429 -27.00 5.05 31.85
C VAL A 429 -26.56 3.62 31.56
N TYR A 430 -25.96 3.40 30.39
CA TYR A 430 -25.34 2.14 30.02
C TYR A 430 -23.83 2.32 29.87
N ASP A 431 -23.08 1.28 30.25
CA ASP A 431 -21.66 1.15 29.91
C ASP A 431 -21.56 0.70 28.44
N VAL A 432 -21.35 1.65 27.53
CA VAL A 432 -21.33 1.40 26.09
C VAL A 432 -19.93 1.01 25.64
N LEU A 433 -19.82 -0.12 24.95
CA LEU A 433 -18.56 -0.66 24.44
C LEU A 433 -18.32 -0.29 22.97
N ASN A 434 -19.39 -0.16 22.18
CA ASN A 434 -19.33 0.19 20.76
C ASN A 434 -20.70 0.67 20.24
N VAL A 435 -20.69 1.51 19.20
CA VAL A 435 -21.87 1.96 18.46
C VAL A 435 -21.64 1.70 16.97
N GLY A 436 -22.65 1.21 16.25
CA GLY A 436 -22.51 0.86 14.84
C GLY A 436 -23.84 0.74 14.11
N SER A 437 -23.81 0.17 12.91
CA SER A 437 -25.02 -0.05 12.12
C SER A 437 -24.92 -1.34 11.29
N PHE A 438 -26.07 -1.95 11.02
CA PHE A 438 -26.23 -2.99 10.01
C PHE A 438 -26.59 -2.37 8.65
N GLY A 439 -26.17 -3.04 7.57
CA GLY A 439 -26.33 -2.54 6.21
C GLY A 439 -25.52 -1.26 5.96
N VAL A 440 -25.83 -0.54 4.88
CA VAL A 440 -25.26 0.78 4.62
C VAL A 440 -26.06 1.82 5.41
N MET A 441 -25.87 1.81 6.75
CA MET A 441 -26.60 2.67 7.70
C MET A 441 -28.11 2.42 7.77
N GLU A 442 -28.55 1.16 7.63
CA GLU A 442 -29.97 0.81 7.58
C GLU A 442 -30.60 0.68 8.97
N GLN A 443 -29.86 0.14 9.93
CA GLN A 443 -30.34 -0.09 11.29
C GLN A 443 -29.24 0.22 12.30
N PRO A 444 -29.42 1.23 13.19
CA PRO A 444 -28.43 1.53 14.21
C PRO A 444 -28.43 0.46 15.31
N CYS A 445 -27.25 0.19 15.87
CA CYS A 445 -27.05 -0.79 16.92
C CYS A 445 -25.97 -0.33 17.92
N ILE A 446 -25.99 -0.98 19.08
CA ILE A 446 -25.09 -0.67 20.18
C ILE A 446 -24.64 -1.95 20.86
N THR A 447 -23.39 -2.00 21.31
CA THR A 447 -22.89 -3.03 22.20
C THR A 447 -22.67 -2.43 23.57
N ILE A 448 -23.33 -2.98 24.59
CA ILE A 448 -23.20 -2.55 25.98
C ILE A 448 -22.59 -3.66 26.83
N LEU A 449 -22.04 -3.29 27.99
CA LEU A 449 -21.65 -4.25 29.02
C LEU A 449 -22.86 -4.49 29.94
N GLU A 450 -23.45 -5.68 29.86
CA GLU A 450 -24.57 -6.10 30.70
C GLU A 450 -24.14 -7.30 31.54
N ASN A 451 -24.23 -7.18 32.87
CA ASN A 451 -23.81 -8.24 33.82
C ASN A 451 -22.38 -8.76 33.55
N GLY A 452 -21.46 -7.85 33.20
CA GLY A 452 -20.07 -8.18 32.86
C GLY A 452 -19.86 -8.86 31.50
N LYS A 453 -20.89 -8.94 30.65
CA LYS A 453 -20.81 -9.53 29.32
C LYS A 453 -21.19 -8.52 28.23
N PRO A 454 -20.45 -8.48 27.10
CA PRO A 454 -20.84 -7.71 25.93
C PRO A 454 -22.14 -8.24 25.31
N VAL A 455 -23.16 -7.38 25.19
CA VAL A 455 -24.45 -7.70 24.57
C VAL A 455 -24.79 -6.64 23.52
N LEU A 456 -25.26 -7.08 22.36
CA LEU A 456 -25.67 -6.20 21.26
C LEU A 456 -27.19 -5.96 21.32
N TYR A 457 -27.60 -4.71 21.14
CA TYR A 457 -28.98 -4.27 21.02
C TYR A 457 -29.16 -3.41 19.77
N LEU A 458 -30.37 -3.41 19.22
CA LEU A 458 -30.79 -2.44 18.21
C LEU A 458 -31.16 -1.10 18.88
N LEU A 459 -30.89 -0.01 18.18
CA LEU A 459 -31.32 1.32 18.59
C LEU A 459 -32.55 1.78 17.79
N PRO A 460 -33.40 2.65 18.35
CA PRO A 460 -34.43 3.34 17.58
C PRO A 460 -33.85 4.12 16.40
N MET A 461 -34.59 4.20 15.29
CA MET A 461 -34.14 4.91 14.08
C MET A 461 -33.93 6.40 14.34
N GLU A 462 -34.59 6.98 15.34
CA GLU A 462 -34.40 8.35 15.80
C GLU A 462 -32.98 8.62 16.34
N LEU A 463 -32.21 7.56 16.65
CA LEU A 463 -30.80 7.65 17.03
C LEU A 463 -29.83 7.34 15.87
N LEU A 464 -30.32 7.23 14.64
CA LEU A 464 -29.48 6.97 13.47
C LEU A 464 -28.47 8.09 13.24
N ASP A 465 -28.89 9.36 13.31
CA ASP A 465 -27.97 10.50 13.10
C ASP A 465 -26.85 10.53 14.15
N TRP A 466 -27.18 10.25 15.41
CA TRP A 466 -26.19 10.12 16.49
C TRP A 466 -25.23 8.94 16.25
N THR A 467 -25.76 7.83 15.74
CA THR A 467 -24.98 6.65 15.36
C THR A 467 -24.03 6.99 14.22
N ILE A 468 -24.50 7.67 13.16
CA ILE A 468 -23.69 8.12 12.03
C ILE A 468 -22.58 9.05 12.51
N PHE A 469 -22.89 9.96 13.42
CA PHE A 469 -21.88 10.83 14.03
C PHE A 469 -20.80 10.02 14.77
N CYS A 470 -21.19 9.09 15.64
CA CYS A 470 -20.25 8.23 16.36
C CYS A 470 -19.37 7.38 15.42
N VAL A 471 -19.98 6.76 14.41
CA VAL A 471 -19.25 5.98 13.39
C VAL A 471 -18.32 6.89 12.60
N GLY A 472 -18.75 8.10 12.23
CA GLY A 472 -17.91 9.08 11.54
C GLY A 472 -16.68 9.50 12.34
N LEU A 473 -16.79 9.63 13.66
CA LEU A 473 -15.65 9.86 14.55
C LEU A 473 -14.70 8.66 14.57
N ALA A 474 -15.24 7.44 14.70
CA ALA A 474 -14.44 6.21 14.69
C ALA A 474 -13.73 6.03 13.33
N MET A 475 -14.40 6.37 12.23
CA MET A 475 -13.81 6.39 10.88
C MET A 475 -12.61 7.33 10.79
N ARG A 476 -12.59 8.42 11.56
CA ARG A 476 -11.47 9.37 11.66
C ARG A 476 -10.45 9.01 12.74
N GLY A 477 -10.56 7.81 13.33
CA GLY A 477 -9.63 7.31 14.34
C GLY A 477 -9.88 7.83 15.75
N THR A 478 -11.05 8.44 15.99
CA THR A 478 -11.48 8.85 17.33
C THR A 478 -12.53 7.86 17.83
N ASP A 479 -12.12 6.95 18.71
CA ASP A 479 -13.05 6.05 19.40
C ASP A 479 -13.59 6.73 20.65
N LEU A 480 -14.91 6.98 20.69
CA LEU A 480 -15.59 7.50 21.87
C LEU A 480 -15.83 6.43 22.93
N PHE A 481 -15.68 5.14 22.58
CA PHE A 481 -16.05 4.01 23.41
C PHE A 481 -14.83 3.15 23.77
N PRO A 482 -14.80 2.55 24.97
CA PRO A 482 -15.88 2.42 25.94
C PRO A 482 -16.13 3.72 26.73
N ASN A 483 -17.41 4.07 26.92
CA ASN A 483 -17.82 5.18 27.78
C ASN A 483 -19.26 4.99 28.29
N LYS A 484 -19.64 5.73 29.34
CA LYS A 484 -21.01 5.79 29.84
C LYS A 484 -21.84 6.67 28.93
N VAL A 485 -23.03 6.20 28.58
CA VAL A 485 -23.98 6.96 27.77
C VAL A 485 -25.34 6.93 28.43
N MET A 486 -25.92 8.10 28.62
CA MET A 486 -27.28 8.25 29.10
C MET A 486 -28.24 8.24 27.92
N PHE A 487 -29.18 7.31 27.93
CA PHE A 487 -30.29 7.26 26.97
C PHE A 487 -31.58 7.69 27.64
N HIS A 488 -32.31 8.61 27.01
CA HIS A 488 -33.60 9.03 27.51
C HIS A 488 -34.59 9.33 26.39
N ASN A 489 -35.86 9.04 26.64
CA ASN A 489 -36.96 9.35 25.73
C ASN A 489 -37.77 10.51 26.32
N LEU A 490 -37.69 11.72 25.75
CA LEU A 490 -38.44 12.88 26.21
C LEU A 490 -39.58 13.17 25.23
N LYS A 491 -40.82 12.95 25.67
CA LYS A 491 -42.04 13.19 24.86
C LYS A 491 -42.00 12.49 23.48
N GLY A 492 -41.51 11.25 23.43
CA GLY A 492 -41.42 10.46 22.21
C GLY A 492 -40.17 10.70 21.37
N ARG A 493 -39.25 11.55 21.81
CA ARG A 493 -37.95 11.78 21.15
C ARG A 493 -36.83 11.11 21.93
N TYR A 494 -36.00 10.35 21.24
CA TYR A 494 -34.86 9.66 21.82
C TYR A 494 -33.61 10.54 21.79
N TYR A 495 -32.82 10.45 22.84
CA TYR A 495 -31.56 11.17 23.02
C TYR A 495 -30.51 10.23 23.60
N ALA A 496 -29.25 10.49 23.25
CA ALA A 496 -28.08 9.78 23.74
C ALA A 496 -27.00 10.80 24.09
N ASP A 497 -26.65 10.90 25.37
CA ASP A 497 -25.65 11.82 25.90
C ASP A 497 -24.45 11.03 26.41
N VAL A 498 -23.28 11.22 25.79
CA VAL A 498 -22.01 10.66 26.27
C VAL A 498 -21.57 11.43 27.52
N LEU A 499 -21.29 10.71 28.62
CA LEU A 499 -21.02 11.28 29.95
C LEU A 499 -19.52 11.50 30.23
#